data_AF-A0A847FJN8-F1
#
_entry.id   AF-A0A847FJN8-F1
#
_cell.length_a   1.000
_cell.length_b   1.000
_cell.length_c   1.000
_cell.angle_alpha   90.00
_cell.angle_beta   90.00
_cell.angle_gamma   90.00
#
_symmetry.space_group_name_H-M   'P 1'
#
loop_
_entity.id
_entity.type
_entity.pdbx_description
1 polymer ?
#
loop_
_entity_poly.entity_id
_entity_poly.type
_entity_poly.pdbx_seq_one_letter_code
_entity_poly.pdbx_strand_id
1 'polypeptide(L)'
;MARRWEYCLLACTPMTGLDDEGVRCAYQIIGPEGSTTSELYVKESLPLVAIERLLNMLGADGWELVAYDTTTNRGVFKREKA
;
A
#
# COMPACT_ATOMS: atom_id res chain seq x y z
N MET A 1 -28.01 -5.90 4.22
CA MET A 1 -27.10 -4.88 3.66
C MET A 1 -26.01 -5.60 2.87
N ALA A 2 -25.78 -5.22 1.61
CA ALA A 2 -24.68 -5.80 0.84
C ALA A 2 -23.36 -5.31 1.43
N ARG A 3 -22.45 -6.22 1.79
CA ARG A 3 -21.11 -5.87 2.27
C ARG A 3 -20.41 -5.05 1.19
N ARG A 4 -20.03 -3.81 1.50
CA ARG A 4 -19.26 -2.97 0.59
C ARG A 4 -17.78 -3.23 0.89
N TRP A 5 -17.08 -3.86 -0.05
CA TRP A 5 -15.66 -4.12 0.09
C TRP A 5 -14.86 -2.95 -0.50
N GLU A 6 -13.77 -2.59 0.17
CA GLU A 6 -12.71 -1.77 -0.40
C GLU A 6 -11.50 -2.65 -0.67
N TYR A 7 -10.82 -2.39 -1.78
CA TYR A 7 -9.60 -3.06 -2.19
C TYR A 7 -8.45 -2.05 -2.20
N CYS A 8 -7.29 -2.43 -1.70
CA CYS A 8 -6.07 -1.65 -1.84
C CYS A 8 -5.14 -2.39 -2.78
N LEU A 9 -4.87 -1.80 -3.94
CA LEU A 9 -3.85 -2.23 -4.87
C LEU A 9 -2.55 -1.52 -4.51
N LEU A 10 -1.64 -2.29 -3.91
CA LEU A 10 -0.29 -1.84 -3.67
C LEU A 10 0.54 -2.07 -4.94
N ALA A 11 0.97 -0.97 -5.55
CA ALA A 11 2.03 -0.98 -6.54
C ALA A 11 3.22 -0.22 -5.92
N CYS A 12 4.01 -0.91 -5.09
CA CYS A 12 5.22 -0.31 -4.57
C CYS A 12 6.29 -0.27 -5.66
N THR A 13 6.16 0.67 -6.57
CA THR A 13 7.27 1.12 -7.39
C THR A 13 8.10 2.03 -6.48
N PRO A 14 9.30 1.63 -6.02
CA PRO A 14 10.21 2.59 -5.44
C PRO A 14 10.44 3.67 -6.51
N MET A 15 9.84 4.84 -6.32
CA MET A 15 10.06 5.96 -7.21
C MET A 15 11.56 6.29 -7.11
N THR A 16 12.27 6.14 -8.21
CA THR A 16 13.71 6.36 -8.28
C THR A 16 14.10 7.76 -7.79
N GLY A 17 15.22 7.80 -7.05
CA GLY A 17 15.73 8.88 -6.19
C GLY A 17 15.81 8.31 -4.76
N LEU A 18 16.88 7.69 -4.25
CA LEU A 18 18.34 7.89 -4.36
C LEU A 18 18.84 9.28 -3.97
N ASP A 19 17.98 10.12 -3.43
CA ASP A 19 18.42 11.17 -2.52
C ASP A 19 18.57 10.56 -1.12
N ASP A 20 19.52 11.06 -0.35
CA ASP A 20 19.79 10.64 1.04
C ASP A 20 18.61 10.92 2.00
N GLU A 21 17.43 11.27 1.46
CA GLU A 21 16.25 11.71 2.19
C GLU A 21 15.26 10.57 2.47
N GLY A 22 15.08 9.57 1.60
CA GLY A 22 14.23 8.40 1.91
C GLY A 22 13.53 7.75 0.70
N VAL A 23 12.56 6.87 0.97
CA VAL A 23 11.81 6.10 -0.05
C VAL A 23 10.35 6.56 -0.09
N ARG A 24 9.80 6.71 -1.31
CA ARG A 24 8.36 6.93 -1.55
C ARG A 24 7.69 5.67 -2.10
N CYS A 25 6.59 5.29 -1.48
CA CYS A 25 5.72 4.18 -1.91
C CYS A 25 4.37 4.75 -2.34
N ALA A 26 3.91 4.42 -3.54
CA ALA A 26 2.56 4.74 -4.00
C ALA A 26 1.64 3.52 -3.87
N TYR A 27 0.36 3.75 -3.54
CA TYR A 27 -0.68 2.71 -3.54
C TYR A 27 -2.03 3.30 -3.93
N GLN A 28 -2.92 2.46 -4.43
CA GLN A 28 -4.25 2.86 -4.86
C GLN A 28 -5.31 2.14 -4.03
N ILE A 29 -6.22 2.91 -3.43
CA ILE A 29 -7.43 2.38 -2.82
C ILE A 29 -8.54 2.45 -3.85
N ILE A 30 -9.20 1.32 -4.12
CA ILE A 30 -10.33 1.18 -5.02
C ILE A 30 -11.53 0.73 -4.20
N GLY A 31 -12.56 1.55 -4.17
CA GLY A 31 -13.82 1.26 -3.50
C GLY A 31 -15.03 1.53 -4.38
N PRO A 32 -16.24 1.31 -3.86
CA PRO A 32 -17.49 1.56 -4.60
C PRO A 32 -17.65 3.02 -5.06
N GLU A 33 -17.05 3.96 -4.33
CA GLU A 33 -17.16 5.40 -4.55
C GLU A 33 -16.09 5.94 -5.53
N GLY A 34 -15.21 5.07 -6.04
CA GLY A 34 -14.12 5.42 -6.94
C GLY A 34 -12.76 4.95 -6.45
N SER A 35 -11.71 5.52 -7.04
CA SER A 35 -10.32 5.18 -6.71
C SER A 35 -9.56 6.39 -6.20
N THR A 36 -8.70 6.19 -5.20
CA THR A 36 -7.82 7.21 -4.63
C THR A 36 -6.39 6.71 -4.65
N THR A 37 -5.49 7.51 -5.19
CA THR A 37 -4.05 7.27 -5.10
C THR A 37 -3.52 7.91 -3.82
N SER A 38 -2.67 7.19 -3.10
CA SER A 38 -2.03 7.65 -1.88
C SER A 38 -0.53 7.38 -1.96
N GLU A 39 0.23 8.22 -1.27
CA GLU A 39 1.68 8.10 -1.21
C GLU A 39 2.12 8.05 0.26
N LEU A 40 3.02 7.14 0.55
CA LEU A 40 3.72 7.06 1.82
C LEU A 40 5.18 7.43 1.59
N TYR A 41 5.65 8.45 2.29
CA TYR A 41 7.07 8.75 2.38
C TYR A 41 7.64 8.12 3.65
N VAL A 42 8.75 7.40 3.49
CA VAL A 42 9.46 6.76 4.57
C VAL A 42 10.88 7.29 4.58
N LYS A 43 11.30 7.89 5.70
CA LYS A 43 12.64 8.42 5.93
C LYS A 43 13.66 7.30 6.23
N GLU A 44 13.70 6.31 5.36
CA GLU A 44 14.60 5.16 5.40
C GLU A 44 15.20 5.02 4.00
N SER A 45 16.48 4.70 3.90
CA SER A 45 17.17 4.54 2.61
C SER A 45 16.85 3.22 1.90
N LEU A 46 16.26 2.26 2.62
CA LEU A 46 16.01 0.91 2.12
C LEU A 46 14.54 0.73 1.71
N PRO A 47 14.24 0.42 0.43
CA PRO A 47 12.88 0.22 -0.05
C PRO A 47 12.09 -0.86 0.69
N LEU A 48 12.77 -1.91 1.16
CA LEU A 48 12.14 -2.99 1.91
C LEU A 48 11.53 -2.49 3.23
N VAL A 49 12.22 -1.60 3.94
CA VAL A 49 11.72 -1.04 5.21
C VAL A 49 10.50 -0.16 4.98
N ALA A 50 10.49 0.56 3.85
CA ALA A 50 9.33 1.38 3.48
C ALA A 50 8.09 0.53 3.17
N ILE A 51 8.30 -0.58 2.46
CA ILE A 51 7.26 -1.58 2.20
C ILE A 51 6.74 -2.17 3.52
N GLU A 52 7.62 -2.65 4.40
CA GLU A 52 7.21 -3.24 5.69
C GLU A 52 6.39 -2.26 6.53
N ARG A 53 6.77 -0.98 6.58
CA ARG A 53 5.99 0.06 7.26
C ARG A 53 4.61 0.24 6.64
N LEU A 54 4.52 0.26 5.31
CA LEU A 54 3.23 0.35 4.62
C LEU A 54 2.35 -0.86 4.91
N LEU A 55 2.91 -2.07 4.88
CA LEU A 55 2.19 -3.30 5.23
C LEU A 55 1.66 -3.26 6.67
N ASN A 56 2.48 -2.80 7.61
CA ASN A 56 2.08 -2.65 9.01
C ASN A 56 0.98 -1.60 9.21
N MET A 57 1.08 -0.45 8.51
CA MET A 57 0.04 0.58 8.54
C MET A 57 -1.30 0.06 7.99
N LEU A 58 -1.26 -0.63 6.84
CA LEU A 58 -2.46 -1.25 6.26
C LEU A 58 -3.07 -2.28 7.23
N GLY A 59 -2.25 -3.14 7.85
CA GLY A 59 -2.72 -4.09 8.85
C GLY A 59 -3.37 -3.41 10.07
N ALA A 60 -2.78 -2.32 10.58
CA ALA A 60 -3.34 -1.54 11.68
C ALA A 60 -4.68 -0.86 11.32
N ASP A 61 -4.84 -0.46 10.05
CA ASP A 61 -6.07 0.12 9.49
C ASP A 61 -7.13 -0.94 9.13
N GLY A 62 -6.92 -2.20 9.52
CA GLY A 62 -7.86 -3.30 9.31
C GLY A 62 -7.87 -3.88 7.90
N TRP A 63 -6.85 -3.61 7.10
CA TRP A 63 -6.68 -4.23 5.79
C TRP A 63 -6.16 -5.66 5.93
N GLU A 64 -6.85 -6.59 5.30
CA GLU A 64 -6.45 -7.98 5.18
C GLU A 64 -5.64 -8.19 3.91
N LEU A 65 -4.47 -8.79 4.04
CA LEU A 65 -3.67 -9.20 2.89
C LEU A 65 -4.35 -10.34 2.13
N VAL A 66 -4.62 -10.14 0.84
CA VAL A 66 -5.20 -11.15 -0.05
C VAL A 66 -4.11 -11.87 -0.83
N ALA A 67 -3.18 -11.11 -1.41
CA ALA A 67 -2.07 -11.64 -2.19
C ALA A 67 -0.90 -10.65 -2.19
N TYR A 68 0.33 -11.17 -2.17
CA TYR A 68 1.55 -10.36 -2.28
C TYR A 68 2.56 -11.06 -3.18
N ASP A 69 3.08 -10.34 -4.17
CA ASP A 69 4.20 -10.76 -5.00
C ASP A 69 5.45 -10.01 -4.57
N THR A 70 6.36 -10.74 -3.90
CA THR A 70 7.66 -10.23 -3.43
C THR A 70 8.63 -9.92 -4.57
N THR A 71 8.42 -10.49 -5.76
CA THR A 71 9.29 -10.26 -6.93
C THR A 71 9.08 -8.87 -7.50
N THR A 72 7.83 -8.40 -7.48
CA THR A 72 7.44 -7.09 -8.04
C THR A 72 7.00 -6.08 -6.98
N ASN A 73 7.04 -6.45 -5.69
CA ASN A 73 6.53 -5.68 -4.55
C ASN A 73 5.09 -5.17 -4.74
N ARG A 74 4.25 -6.02 -5.32
CA ARG A 74 2.83 -5.74 -5.56
C ARG A 74 1.95 -6.52 -4.61
N GLY A 75 0.89 -5.89 -4.13
CA GLY A 75 -0.03 -6.49 -3.17
C GLY A 75 -1.48 -6.14 -3.44
N VAL A 76 -2.36 -7.05 -3.04
CA VAL A 76 -3.80 -6.81 -2.98
C VAL A 76 -4.24 -6.99 -1.55
N PHE A 77 -4.91 -5.99 -1.01
CA PHE A 77 -5.54 -6.03 0.31
C PHE A 77 -7.02 -5.77 0.17
N LYS A 78 -7.80 -6.20 1.14
CA LYS A 78 -9.23 -5.91 1.24
C LYS A 78 -9.60 -5.50 2.65
N ARG A 79 -10.65 -4.71 2.79
CA ARG A 79 -11.33 -4.50 4.07
C ARG A 79 -12.82 -4.35 3.87
N GLU A 80 -13.60 -4.67 4.89
CA GLU A 80 -15.02 -4.30 4.89
C GLU A 80 -15.13 -2.79 5.11
N LYS A 81 -15.90 -2.11 4.25
CA LYS A 81 -16.25 -0.72 4.44
C LYS A 81 -17.38 -0.66 5.48
N ALA A 82 -17.12 0.05 6.57
CA ALA A 82 -18.11 0.36 7.59
C ALA A 82 -19.30 1.15 7.01
#